data_AF-A0A8J6UXR5-F1
#
_entry.id   AF-A0A8J6UXR5-F1
#
_cell.length_a   1.000
_cell.length_b   1.000
_cell.length_c   1.000
_cell.angle_alpha   90.00
_cell.angle_beta   90.00
_cell.angle_gamma   90.00
#
_symmetry.space_group_name_H-M   'P 1'
#
loop_
_entity.id
_entity.type
_entity.pdbx_description
1 polymer ?
#
loop_
_entity_poly.entity_id
_entity_poly.type
_entity_poly.pdbx_seq_one_letter_code
_entity_poly.pdbx_strand_id
1 'polypeptide(L)'
;MNNPQTTEANDFLGSLKSGLWIFGVSSWLFGITDRSIASFADGYLSALDITQLFTASFFFVSWLFLKPASIKAFVPQPFRKFFRAQQEANS
;
A
#
# COMPACT_ATOMS: atom_id res chain seq x y z
N MET A 1 -13.88 23.85 -18.79
CA MET A 1 -12.47 23.66 -19.23
C MET A 1 -11.87 22.51 -18.44
N ASN A 2 -11.85 21.33 -19.04
CA ASN A 2 -11.22 20.11 -18.53
C ASN A 2 -9.74 20.12 -18.95
N ASN A 3 -8.85 20.36 -17.99
CA ASN A 3 -7.41 20.47 -18.23
C ASN A 3 -6.80 19.05 -18.28
N PRO A 4 -6.33 18.54 -19.44
CA PRO A 4 -5.74 17.20 -19.54
C PRO A 4 -4.49 17.04 -18.65
N GLN A 5 -3.78 18.12 -18.35
CA GLN A 5 -2.59 18.13 -17.48
C GLN A 5 -2.89 17.66 -16.05
N THR A 6 -4.09 17.95 -15.52
CA THR A 6 -4.45 17.49 -14.17
C THR A 6 -4.78 16.00 -14.15
N THR A 7 -5.18 15.40 -15.28
CA THR A 7 -5.50 13.97 -15.33
C THR A 7 -4.23 13.12 -15.24
N GLU A 8 -3.20 13.48 -16.02
CA GLU A 8 -1.92 12.77 -15.98
C GLU A 8 -1.24 12.92 -14.61
N ALA A 9 -1.22 14.13 -14.04
CA ALA A 9 -0.66 14.37 -12.71
C ALA A 9 -1.36 13.55 -11.61
N ASN A 10 -2.68 13.38 -11.70
CA ASN A 10 -3.44 12.57 -10.76
C ASN A 10 -3.16 11.07 -10.90
N ASP A 11 -2.96 10.57 -12.13
CA ASP A 11 -2.59 9.17 -12.39
C ASP A 11 -1.15 8.87 -11.93
N PHE A 12 -0.22 9.82 -12.11
CA PHE A 12 1.12 9.74 -11.54
C PHE A 12 1.08 9.78 -10.01
N LEU A 13 0.29 10.66 -9.39
CA LEU A 13 0.11 10.66 -7.93
C LEU A 13 -0.47 9.33 -7.41
N GLY A 14 -1.38 8.72 -8.17
CA GLY A 14 -1.95 7.41 -7.84
C GLY A 14 -0.91 6.30 -7.81
N SER A 15 -0.08 6.21 -8.85
CA SER A 15 1.00 5.22 -8.95
C SER A 15 2.12 5.49 -7.94
N LEU A 16 2.50 6.76 -7.73
CA LEU A 16 3.50 7.18 -6.75
C LEU A 16 3.04 6.90 -5.32
N LYS A 17 1.77 7.14 -4.99
CA LYS A 17 1.17 6.76 -3.70
C LYS A 17 1.18 5.25 -3.49
N SER A 18 0.91 4.46 -4.53
CA SER A 18 0.98 3.00 -4.45
C SER A 18 2.43 2.51 -4.27
N GLY A 19 3.38 3.13 -4.96
CA GLY A 19 4.81 2.89 -4.79
C GLY A 19 5.29 3.24 -3.39
N LEU A 20 4.98 4.45 -2.89
CA LEU A 20 5.31 4.91 -1.53
C LEU A 20 4.66 4.03 -0.46
N TRP A 21 3.47 3.49 -0.72
CA TRP A 21 2.79 2.58 0.18
C TRP A 21 3.56 1.25 0.30
N ILE A 22 3.93 0.62 -0.82
CA ILE A 22 4.74 -0.61 -0.84
C ILE A 22 6.13 -0.35 -0.24
N PHE A 23 6.77 0.76 -0.61
CA PHE A 23 8.09 1.14 -0.10
C PHE A 23 8.05 1.39 1.41
N GLY A 24 6.99 2.04 1.89
CA GLY A 24 6.73 2.21 3.32
C GLY A 24 6.56 0.87 4.01
N VAL A 25 5.72 -0.03 3.48
CA VAL A 25 5.52 -1.38 4.03
C VAL A 25 6.84 -2.14 4.16
N SER A 26 7.65 -2.16 3.11
CA SER A 26 8.97 -2.80 3.13
C SER A 26 9.93 -2.12 4.10
N SER A 27 9.94 -0.79 4.17
CA SER A 27 10.78 -0.02 5.11
C SER A 27 10.42 -0.30 6.57
N TRP A 28 9.13 -0.35 6.90
CA TRP A 28 8.66 -0.71 8.24
C TRP A 28 9.02 -2.15 8.60
N LEU A 29 8.80 -3.11 7.71
CA LEU A 29 9.21 -4.52 7.90
C LEU A 29 10.71 -4.64 8.13
N PHE A 30 11.50 -3.96 7.31
CA PHE A 30 12.95 -3.98 7.42
C PHE A 30 13.43 -3.32 8.72
N GLY A 31 12.91 -2.15 9.09
CA GLY A 31 13.29 -1.45 10.32
C GLY A 31 12.89 -2.19 11.61
N ILE A 32 11.72 -2.83 11.62
CA ILE A 32 11.29 -3.71 12.72
C ILE A 32 12.25 -4.92 12.82
N THR A 33 12.60 -5.52 11.69
CA THR A 33 13.48 -6.69 11.65
C THR A 33 14.90 -6.34 12.07
N ASP A 34 15.48 -5.24 11.59
CA ASP A 34 16.82 -4.76 11.96
C ASP A 34 16.93 -4.54 13.47
N ARG A 35 15.98 -3.80 14.06
CA ARG A 35 15.95 -3.59 15.51
C ARG A 35 15.69 -4.87 16.29
N SER A 36 14.81 -5.74 15.80
CA SER A 36 14.57 -7.04 16.43
C SER A 36 15.84 -7.89 16.45
N ILE A 37 16.60 -7.92 15.35
CA ILE A 37 17.86 -8.67 15.24
C ILE A 37 18.93 -8.07 16.16
N ALA A 38 19.06 -6.75 16.22
CA ALA A 38 19.99 -6.08 17.13
C ALA A 38 19.67 -6.40 18.60
N SER A 39 18.41 -6.26 19.01
CA SER A 39 17.97 -6.59 20.38
C SER A 39 18.10 -8.08 20.70
N PHE A 40 17.91 -8.96 19.71
CA PHE A 40 18.09 -10.40 19.89
C PHE A 40 19.58 -10.79 19.97
N ALA A 41 20.44 -10.09 19.23
CA ALA A 41 21.89 -10.27 19.28
C ALA A 41 22.50 -9.78 20.60
N ASP A 42 21.96 -8.70 21.18
CA ASP A 42 22.34 -8.22 22.53
C ASP A 42 21.83 -9.13 23.66
N GLY A 43 21.01 -10.15 23.35
CA GLY A 43 20.60 -11.20 24.30
C GLY A 43 19.64 -10.74 25.41
N TYR A 44 19.22 -9.48 25.37
CA TYR A 44 18.32 -8.89 26.36
C TYR A 44 17.18 -8.14 25.64
N LEU A 45 16.02 -8.78 25.53
CA LEU A 45 14.80 -8.10 25.10
C LEU A 45 14.34 -7.17 26.22
N SER A 46 14.86 -5.95 26.21
CA SER A 46 14.45 -4.92 27.16
C SER A 46 12.97 -4.59 26.94
N ALA A 47 12.22 -4.31 28.00
CA ALA A 47 10.80 -3.92 27.89
C ALA A 47 10.60 -2.68 26.99
N LEU A 48 11.64 -1.86 26.88
CA LEU A 48 11.73 -0.72 25.97
C LEU A 48 11.68 -1.14 24.50
N ASP A 49 12.43 -2.18 24.10
CA ASP A 49 12.46 -2.69 22.73
C ASP A 49 11.12 -3.30 22.34
N ILE A 50 10.48 -4.02 23.27
CA ILE A 50 9.13 -4.56 23.07
C ILE A 50 8.12 -3.44 22.83
N THR A 51 8.17 -2.38 23.64
CA THR A 51 7.29 -1.21 23.48
C THR A 51 7.55 -0.49 22.16
N GLN A 52 8.81 -0.39 21.74
CA GLN A 52 9.20 0.19 20.46
C GLN A 52 8.73 -0.64 19.27
N LEU A 53 8.93 -1.96 19.31
CA LEU A 53 8.45 -2.90 18.30
C LEU A 53 6.93 -2.87 18.20
N PHE A 54 6.24 -2.80 19.34
CA PHE A 54 4.79 -2.67 19.38
C PHE A 54 4.32 -1.36 18.75
N THR A 55 4.96 -0.24 19.09
CA THR A 55 4.61 1.07 18.53
C THR A 55 4.90 1.13 17.02
N ALA A 56 6.05 0.59 16.58
CA ALA A 56 6.41 0.49 15.17
C ALA A 56 5.43 -0.41 14.40
N SER A 57 5.01 -1.52 15.01
CA SER A 57 3.99 -2.41 14.45
C SER A 57 2.62 -1.74 14.37
N PHE A 58 2.24 -0.95 15.37
CA PHE A 58 0.98 -0.20 15.37
C PHE A 58 0.97 0.90 14.29
N PHE A 59 2.09 1.59 14.13
CA PHE A 59 2.29 2.54 13.04
C PHE A 59 2.28 1.85 11.68
N PHE A 60 2.88 0.67 11.56
CA PHE A 60 2.84 -0.15 10.36
C PHE A 60 1.41 -0.58 10.00
N VAL A 61 0.61 -1.03 10.97
CA VAL A 61 -0.79 -1.37 10.74
C VAL A 61 -1.60 -0.13 10.36
N SER A 62 -1.36 1.01 11.01
CA SER A 62 -1.96 2.29 10.64
C SER A 62 -1.59 2.71 9.22
N TRP A 63 -0.34 2.45 8.80
CA TRP A 63 0.15 2.68 7.44
C TRP A 63 -0.50 1.75 6.42
N LEU A 64 -0.72 0.47 6.77
CA LEU A 64 -1.51 -0.47 5.97
C LEU A 64 -2.97 -0.01 5.82
N PHE A 65 -3.58 0.53 6.87
CA PHE A 65 -4.93 1.07 6.82
C PHE A 65 -5.05 2.34 5.97
N LEU A 66 -3.96 3.09 5.82
CA LEU A 66 -3.86 4.23 4.91
C LEU A 66 -3.76 3.81 3.42
N LYS A 67 -4.08 2.54 3.11
CA LYS A 67 -4.12 1.98 1.76
C LYS A 67 -4.86 2.94 0.81
N PRO A 68 -4.26 3.33 -0.32
CA PRO A 68 -4.94 4.16 -1.31
C PRO A 68 -6.24 3.48 -1.76
N ALA A 69 -7.38 4.13 -1.53
CA ALA A 69 -8.74 3.67 -1.85
C ALA A 69 -9.02 3.47 -3.36
N SER A 70 -7.99 3.53 -4.20
CA SER A 70 -8.12 3.43 -5.65
C SER A 70 -7.00 2.58 -6.24
N ILE A 71 -6.87 1.34 -5.76
CA ILE A 71 -6.43 0.26 -6.66
C ILE A 71 -7.63 0.03 -7.59
N LYS A 72 -7.78 0.89 -8.60
CA LYS A 72 -8.70 0.59 -9.70
C LYS A 72 -8.11 -0.64 -10.36
N ALA A 73 -8.78 -1.78 -10.20
CA ALA A 73 -8.52 -2.93 -11.06
C ALA A 73 -8.51 -2.38 -12.48
N PHE A 74 -7.35 -2.44 -13.13
CA PHE A 74 -7.23 -2.04 -14.52
C PHE A 74 -8.02 -3.06 -15.32
N VAL A 75 -9.30 -2.75 -15.53
CA VAL A 75 -10.16 -3.48 -16.47
C VAL A 75 -10.05 -2.72 -17.78
N PRO A 76 -9.37 -3.28 -18.79
CA PRO A 76 -9.27 -2.65 -20.09
C PRO A 76 -10.66 -2.35 -20.65
N GLN A 77 -10.84 -1.18 -21.27
CA GLN A 77 -12.10 -0.80 -21.93
C GLN A 77 -12.69 -1.85 -22.88
N PRO A 78 -11.92 -2.61 -23.70
CA PRO A 78 -12.50 -3.68 -24.52
C PRO A 78 -13.15 -4.77 -23.67
N PHE A 79 -12.58 -5.07 -22.50
CA PHE A 79 -13.06 -6.09 -21.59
C PHE A 79 -14.38 -5.68 -20.90
N ARG A 80 -14.51 -4.39 -20.55
CA ARG A 80 -15.77 -3.81 -20.05
C ARG A 80 -16.93 -3.96 -21.04
N LYS A 81 -16.66 -3.75 -22.34
CA LYS A 81 -17.68 -3.90 -23.39
C LYS A 81 -18.08 -5.37 -23.59
N PHE A 82 -17.11 -6.28 -23.55
CA PHE A 82 -17.35 -7.71 -23.68
C PHE A 82 -18.28 -8.23 -22.57
N PHE A 83 -18.02 -7.87 -21.32
CA PHE A 83 -18.88 -8.29 -20.20
C PHE A 83 -20.30 -7.74 -20.27
N ARG A 84 -20.46 -6.49 -20.72
CA ARG A 84 -21.79 -5.89 -20.91
C ARG A 84 -22.57 -6.60 -22.02
N ALA A 85 -21.92 -6.90 -23.14
CA ALA A 85 -22.55 -7.62 -24.25
C ALA A 85 -22.97 -9.04 -23.87
N GLN A 86 -22.17 -9.72 -23.02
CA GLN A 86 -22.53 -11.05 -22.51
C GLN A 86 -23.77 -11.01 -21.59
N GLN A 87 -23.91 -9.95 -20.80
CA GLN A 87 -25.04 -9.76 -19.90
C GLN A 87 -26.33 -9.40 -20.65
N GLU A 88 -26.25 -8.55 -21.67
CA GLU A 88 -27.37 -8.21 -22.55
C GLU A 88 -27.84 -9.42 -23.39
N ALA A 89 -26.97 -10.37 -23.70
CA ALA A 89 -27.31 -11.58 -24.44
C ALA A 89 -27.98 -12.69 -23.59
N ASN A 90 -28.00 -12.55 -22.26
CA ASN A 90 -28.55 -13.55 -21.33
C ASN A 90 -29.76 -13.03 -20.53
N SER A 91 -30.39 -11.94 -20.99
CA SER A 91 -31.61 -11.36 -20.45
C SER A 91 -32.69 -11.28 -21.52
#